data_AF-A0A0Q8FGG0-F1
#
_entry.id   AF-A0A0Q8FGG0-F1
#
_cell.length_a   1.000
_cell.length_b   1.000
_cell.length_c   1.000
_cell.angle_alpha   90.00
_cell.angle_beta   90.00
_cell.angle_gamma   90.00
#
_symmetry.space_group_name_H-M   'P 1'
#
loop_
_entity.id
_entity.type
_entity.pdbx_description
1 polymer ?
#
loop_
_entity_poly.entity_id
_entity_poly.type
_entity_poly.pdbx_seq_one_letter_code
_entity_poly.pdbx_strand_id
1 'polypeptide(L)'
;MTNPHPINETDIDIRAAADRVIEHLQQGRGAEALRMLEQERAGERLVVQEALDRYVAGGASVELDRMGGQQAPEMAYVLERLQQSTRPPRMPEYNGRDATAPNELVGLTQDQRFDVYASMVEVRGNRDAFDALRNGDSVILGLRKETSTVAAMDDPRIPGAHERELRRGTGVYDDHIVVLRKDMDGNRHWFIADRANTEPTAQYDAHARPAPGREDTVYANVQWRRPQGERANNDAIPDLGRMAEGSFEMLRSTHPARGNANDFSLRPTPEQSSAPRNADLVQRDTNGDGWFTQDDIDGIRRLNNSFKIHAGSPHNTDSAGCQTIHPGEYPEFISAVLGNPQQTRWQYVLTSTDGGLLHAVGREDGQRIEQPQPAADGLQETRADDHAVGHRADAGALPHSVADRYLAAVMSGDSAAADRAATEFARSAEGREMEAQGERWLAQHQASEHATSQDRQMVR
;
A
#
# COMPACT_ATOMS: atom_id res chain seq x y z
N MET A 1 -17.31 17.47 -23.71
CA MET A 1 -15.85 17.54 -23.52
C MET A 1 -15.34 16.11 -23.62
N THR A 2 -14.28 15.87 -24.38
CA THR A 2 -13.78 14.52 -24.74
C THR A 2 -12.85 13.99 -23.67
N ASN A 3 -13.02 12.73 -23.28
CA ASN A 3 -12.07 11.98 -22.44
C ASN A 3 -10.64 12.19 -22.99
N PRO A 4 -9.66 12.65 -22.18
CA PRO A 4 -8.30 12.89 -22.67
C PRO A 4 -7.58 11.59 -23.07
N HIS A 5 -8.13 10.43 -22.70
CA HIS A 5 -7.57 9.12 -23.01
C HIS A 5 -8.08 8.56 -24.33
N PRO A 6 -7.23 7.84 -25.10
CA PRO A 6 -7.66 7.17 -26.33
C PRO A 6 -8.83 6.21 -26.04
N ILE A 7 -9.91 6.31 -26.81
CA ILE A 7 -11.10 5.46 -26.69
C ILE A 7 -11.19 4.37 -27.77
N ASN A 8 -10.22 4.32 -28.69
CA ASN A 8 -10.19 3.31 -29.76
C ASN A 8 -9.99 1.94 -29.13
N GLU A 9 -10.93 1.02 -29.35
CA GLU A 9 -10.82 -0.38 -28.91
C GLU A 9 -9.51 -0.99 -29.45
N THR A 10 -8.80 -1.72 -28.59
CA THR A 10 -7.65 -2.54 -28.98
C THR A 10 -8.01 -4.00 -28.78
N ASP A 11 -7.67 -4.86 -29.73
CA ASP A 11 -8.06 -6.28 -29.74
C ASP A 11 -7.11 -7.16 -28.90
N ILE A 12 -6.23 -6.57 -28.09
CA ILE A 12 -5.27 -7.32 -27.29
C ILE A 12 -5.95 -8.06 -26.13
N ASP A 13 -5.71 -9.37 -26.04
CA ASP A 13 -5.90 -10.14 -24.82
C ASP A 13 -4.64 -9.99 -23.96
N ILE A 14 -4.74 -9.13 -22.95
CA ILE A 14 -3.63 -8.72 -22.07
C ILE A 14 -2.98 -9.95 -21.44
N ARG A 15 -3.78 -10.86 -20.88
CA ARG A 15 -3.23 -12.04 -20.19
C ARG A 15 -2.55 -12.99 -21.18
N ALA A 16 -3.18 -13.27 -22.32
CA ALA A 16 -2.60 -14.16 -23.32
C ALA A 16 -1.30 -13.59 -23.93
N ALA A 17 -1.21 -12.27 -24.11
CA ALA A 17 0.02 -11.61 -24.55
C ALA A 17 1.13 -11.72 -23.51
N ALA A 18 0.83 -11.48 -22.24
CA ALA A 18 1.80 -11.65 -21.15
C ALA A 18 2.28 -13.10 -21.02
N ASP A 19 1.37 -14.09 -21.11
CA ASP A 19 1.71 -15.51 -21.02
C ASP A 19 2.69 -15.94 -22.14
N ARG A 20 2.54 -15.40 -23.37
CA ARG A 20 3.52 -15.64 -24.46
C ARG A 20 4.91 -15.11 -24.11
N VAL A 21 5.00 -13.91 -23.54
CA VAL A 21 6.28 -13.31 -23.12
C VAL A 21 6.91 -14.14 -21.99
N ILE A 22 6.12 -14.52 -20.99
CA ILE A 22 6.54 -15.35 -19.85
C ILE A 22 7.09 -16.69 -20.34
N GLU A 23 6.41 -17.35 -21.29
CA GLU A 23 6.87 -18.62 -21.86
C GLU A 23 8.26 -18.48 -22.51
N HIS A 24 8.53 -17.38 -23.23
CA HIS A 24 9.83 -17.13 -23.83
C HIS A 24 10.92 -16.90 -22.77
N LEU A 25 10.61 -16.18 -21.69
CA LEU A 25 11.51 -15.99 -20.55
C LEU A 25 11.87 -17.34 -19.91
N GLN A 26 10.88 -18.18 -19.65
CA GLN A 26 11.06 -19.50 -19.03
C GLN A 26 11.89 -20.46 -19.91
N GLN A 27 11.86 -20.27 -21.23
CA GLN A 27 12.68 -21.03 -22.18
C GLN A 27 14.11 -20.47 -22.35
N GLY A 28 14.50 -19.46 -21.56
CA GLY A 28 15.82 -18.82 -21.63
C GLY A 28 15.98 -17.86 -22.82
N ARG A 29 14.89 -17.50 -23.50
CA ARG A 29 14.90 -16.62 -24.69
C ARG A 29 14.69 -15.15 -24.31
N GLY A 30 15.44 -14.67 -23.31
CA GLY A 30 15.20 -13.38 -22.66
C GLY A 30 15.19 -12.17 -23.60
N ALA A 31 16.18 -12.01 -24.47
CA ALA A 31 16.24 -10.89 -25.41
C ALA A 31 15.13 -10.93 -26.49
N GLU A 32 14.60 -12.11 -26.80
CA GLU A 32 13.42 -12.25 -27.67
C GLU A 32 12.15 -11.87 -26.92
N ALA A 33 12.01 -12.33 -25.68
CA ALA A 33 10.87 -12.03 -24.82
C ALA A 33 10.72 -10.53 -24.56
N LEU A 34 11.81 -9.81 -24.23
CA LEU A 34 11.75 -8.36 -23.99
C LEU A 34 11.40 -7.56 -25.25
N ARG A 35 11.86 -8.00 -26.43
CA ARG A 35 11.45 -7.39 -27.70
C ARG A 35 9.97 -7.67 -28.01
N MET A 36 9.50 -8.87 -27.73
CA MET A 36 8.09 -9.24 -27.87
C MET A 36 7.22 -8.37 -26.95
N LEU A 37 7.63 -8.17 -25.70
CA LEU A 37 6.93 -7.28 -24.76
C LEU A 37 6.81 -5.85 -25.32
N GLU A 38 7.88 -5.28 -25.86
CA GLU A 38 7.81 -3.94 -26.45
C GLU A 38 6.91 -3.87 -27.68
N GLN A 39 6.85 -4.94 -28.49
CA GLN A 39 5.95 -5.03 -29.64
C GLN A 39 4.49 -5.10 -29.21
N GLU A 40 4.15 -5.93 -28.23
CA GLU A 40 2.79 -6.08 -27.71
C GLU A 40 2.30 -4.81 -26.98
N ARG A 41 3.23 -4.05 -26.37
CA ARG A 41 2.92 -2.76 -25.74
C ARG A 41 2.76 -1.62 -26.74
N ALA A 42 3.39 -1.72 -27.91
CA ALA A 42 3.46 -0.60 -28.85
C ALA A 42 2.08 -0.21 -29.38
N GLY A 43 1.67 1.04 -29.14
CA GLY A 43 0.38 1.57 -29.58
C GLY A 43 -0.80 1.25 -28.65
N GLU A 44 -0.57 0.47 -27.58
CA GLU A 44 -1.57 0.22 -26.55
C GLU A 44 -1.73 1.41 -25.61
N ARG A 45 -2.86 1.45 -24.90
CA ARG A 45 -3.12 2.48 -23.88
C ARG A 45 -2.24 2.26 -22.66
N LEU A 46 -1.92 3.33 -21.93
CA LEU A 46 -1.04 3.26 -20.74
C LEU A 46 -1.51 2.19 -19.74
N VAL A 47 -2.81 2.19 -19.39
CA VAL A 47 -3.39 1.21 -18.45
C VAL A 47 -3.25 -0.25 -18.91
N VAL A 48 -3.24 -0.50 -20.22
CA VAL A 48 -3.01 -1.82 -20.83
C VAL A 48 -1.53 -2.18 -20.78
N GLN A 49 -0.65 -1.24 -21.11
CA GLN A 49 0.81 -1.42 -21.03
C GLN A 49 1.26 -1.74 -19.59
N GLU A 50 0.74 -0.99 -18.60
CA GLU A 50 1.04 -1.22 -17.19
C GLU A 50 0.54 -2.60 -16.72
N ALA A 51 -0.61 -3.06 -17.22
CA ALA A 51 -1.15 -4.38 -16.91
C ALA A 51 -0.29 -5.52 -17.51
N LEU A 52 0.16 -5.36 -18.76
CA LEU A 52 1.11 -6.29 -19.39
C LEU A 52 2.42 -6.38 -18.60
N ASP A 53 3.01 -5.22 -18.27
CA ASP A 53 4.27 -5.14 -17.52
C ASP A 53 4.13 -5.81 -16.14
N ARG A 54 2.99 -5.65 -15.46
CA ARG A 54 2.71 -6.30 -14.17
C ARG A 54 2.57 -7.81 -14.29
N TYR A 55 1.82 -8.31 -15.28
CA TYR A 55 1.68 -9.75 -15.48
C TYR A 55 3.02 -10.41 -15.81
N VAL A 56 3.82 -9.81 -16.70
CA VAL A 56 5.14 -10.35 -17.04
C VAL A 56 6.08 -10.32 -15.82
N ALA A 57 6.12 -9.22 -15.08
CA ALA A 57 6.94 -9.10 -13.88
C ALA A 57 6.56 -10.12 -12.80
N GLY A 58 5.27 -10.32 -12.55
CA GLY A 58 4.78 -11.30 -11.57
C GLY A 58 4.97 -12.75 -12.02
N GLY A 59 4.71 -13.05 -13.30
CA GLY A 59 4.72 -14.42 -13.83
C GLY A 59 6.10 -14.97 -14.18
N ALA A 60 7.13 -14.12 -14.31
CA ALA A 60 8.49 -14.51 -14.68
C ALA A 60 9.56 -13.88 -13.78
N SER A 61 9.24 -13.59 -12.52
CA SER A 61 10.15 -12.88 -11.60
C SER A 61 11.53 -13.55 -11.49
N VAL A 62 11.55 -14.88 -11.37
CA VAL A 62 12.77 -15.69 -11.23
C VAL A 62 13.66 -15.58 -12.48
N GLU A 63 13.04 -15.59 -13.66
CA GLU A 63 13.74 -15.45 -14.94
C GLU A 63 14.31 -14.04 -15.11
N LEU A 64 13.54 -13.02 -14.74
CA LEU A 64 13.93 -11.61 -14.82
C LEU A 64 15.09 -11.29 -13.86
N ASP A 65 15.08 -11.82 -12.64
CA ASP A 65 16.17 -11.65 -11.67
C ASP A 65 17.49 -12.24 -12.17
N ARG A 66 17.44 -13.41 -12.83
CA ARG A 66 18.64 -14.02 -13.45
C ARG A 66 19.17 -13.17 -14.61
N MET A 67 18.31 -12.46 -15.31
CA MET A 67 18.70 -11.61 -16.45
C MET A 67 19.37 -10.31 -16.03
N GLY A 68 19.05 -9.76 -14.86
CA GLY A 68 19.53 -8.46 -14.38
C GLY A 68 21.06 -8.27 -14.36
N GLY A 69 21.83 -9.37 -14.35
CA GLY A 69 23.31 -9.33 -14.36
C GLY A 69 24.01 -9.49 -15.72
N GLN A 70 23.29 -9.77 -16.82
CA GLN A 70 23.91 -10.25 -18.07
C GLN A 70 23.45 -9.57 -19.37
N GLN A 71 22.67 -8.49 -19.30
CA GLN A 71 21.96 -7.94 -20.47
C GLN A 71 22.64 -6.73 -21.13
N ALA A 72 22.32 -6.52 -22.41
CA ALA A 72 22.79 -5.39 -23.21
C ALA A 72 22.18 -4.05 -22.72
N PRO A 73 22.91 -2.93 -22.80
CA PRO A 73 22.43 -1.62 -22.30
C PRO A 73 21.08 -1.21 -22.86
N GLU A 74 20.77 -1.55 -24.12
CA GLU A 74 19.49 -1.23 -24.73
C GLU A 74 18.28 -1.90 -24.05
N MET A 75 18.44 -3.00 -23.32
CA MET A 75 17.33 -3.69 -22.63
C MET A 75 17.22 -3.34 -21.15
N ALA A 76 18.18 -2.58 -20.60
CA ALA A 76 18.21 -2.22 -19.18
C ALA A 76 16.96 -1.43 -18.76
N TYR A 77 16.48 -0.52 -19.62
CA TYR A 77 15.27 0.26 -19.32
C TYR A 77 13.99 -0.59 -19.23
N VAL A 78 13.91 -1.69 -19.99
CA VAL A 78 12.74 -2.60 -19.97
C VAL A 78 12.73 -3.37 -18.66
N LEU A 79 13.89 -3.88 -18.23
CA LEU A 79 14.02 -4.57 -16.95
C LEU A 79 13.74 -3.62 -15.77
N GLU A 80 14.25 -2.39 -15.82
CA GLU A 80 13.95 -1.38 -14.81
C GLU A 80 12.44 -1.08 -14.76
N ARG A 81 11.78 -0.93 -15.91
CA ARG A 81 10.33 -0.73 -15.98
C ARG A 81 9.53 -1.92 -15.43
N LEU A 82 9.96 -3.15 -15.74
CA LEU A 82 9.36 -4.37 -15.17
C LEU A 82 9.57 -4.46 -13.66
N GLN A 83 10.73 -4.04 -13.14
CA GLN A 83 10.96 -3.97 -11.71
C GLN A 83 10.06 -2.89 -11.07
N GLN A 84 9.93 -1.72 -11.70
CA GLN A 84 9.05 -0.65 -11.25
C GLN A 84 7.58 -1.07 -11.26
N SER A 85 7.14 -1.92 -12.20
CA SER A 85 5.74 -2.39 -12.26
C SER A 85 5.32 -3.22 -11.04
N THR A 86 6.27 -3.74 -10.25
CA THR A 86 6.00 -4.47 -9.00
C THR A 86 5.75 -3.58 -7.77
N ARG A 87 6.04 -2.27 -7.89
CA ARG A 87 5.83 -1.26 -6.84
C ARG A 87 4.33 -0.95 -6.67
N PRO A 88 3.92 -0.16 -5.65
CA PRO A 88 2.55 0.34 -5.54
C PRO A 88 2.00 0.82 -6.90
N PRO A 89 0.87 0.29 -7.39
CA PRO A 89 0.39 0.67 -8.71
C PRO A 89 -0.22 2.06 -8.69
N ARG A 90 -0.12 2.82 -9.78
CA ARG A 90 -1.00 3.97 -10.00
C ARG A 90 -2.47 3.56 -9.96
N MET A 91 -3.32 4.40 -9.37
CA MET A 91 -4.77 4.24 -9.46
C MET A 91 -5.24 4.61 -10.88
N PRO A 92 -5.88 3.72 -11.64
CA PRO A 92 -6.45 4.07 -12.93
C PRO A 92 -7.52 5.15 -12.74
N GLU A 93 -7.50 6.18 -13.58
CA GLU A 93 -8.53 7.20 -13.57
C GLU A 93 -9.87 6.55 -13.93
N TYR A 94 -10.80 6.62 -12.99
CA TYR A 94 -12.14 6.07 -13.14
C TYR A 94 -13.14 7.06 -12.56
N ASN A 95 -14.16 7.35 -13.35
CA ASN A 95 -15.31 8.10 -12.88
C ASN A 95 -16.55 7.48 -13.50
N GLY A 96 -17.24 6.63 -12.74
CA GLY A 96 -18.42 5.92 -13.22
C GLY A 96 -19.67 6.79 -13.30
N ARG A 97 -19.66 7.99 -12.70
CA ARG A 97 -20.86 8.83 -12.47
C ARG A 97 -20.82 10.16 -13.22
N ASP A 98 -19.63 10.67 -13.51
CA ASP A 98 -19.43 11.85 -14.33
C ASP A 98 -18.83 11.45 -15.68
N ALA A 99 -19.69 11.32 -16.69
CA ALA A 99 -19.31 11.00 -18.06
C ALA A 99 -18.39 12.05 -18.71
N THR A 100 -18.19 13.21 -18.06
CA THR A 100 -17.30 14.28 -18.54
C THR A 100 -15.91 14.26 -17.89
N ALA A 101 -15.74 13.47 -16.83
CA ALA A 101 -14.46 13.28 -16.17
C ALA A 101 -13.59 12.25 -16.92
N PRO A 102 -12.25 12.31 -16.78
CA PRO A 102 -11.36 11.31 -17.35
C PRO A 102 -11.66 9.89 -16.84
N ASN A 103 -11.62 8.92 -17.75
CA ASN A 103 -11.82 7.52 -17.42
C ASN A 103 -11.00 6.63 -18.38
N GLU A 104 -9.94 6.02 -17.88
CA GLU A 104 -9.01 5.19 -18.67
C GLU A 104 -9.61 3.84 -19.09
N LEU A 105 -10.71 3.40 -18.44
CA LEU A 105 -11.37 2.13 -18.73
C LEU A 105 -12.43 2.24 -19.84
N VAL A 106 -12.79 3.45 -20.28
CA VAL A 106 -13.76 3.66 -21.36
C VAL A 106 -13.23 3.08 -22.66
N GLY A 107 -14.00 2.20 -23.31
CA GLY A 107 -13.58 1.54 -24.54
C GLY A 107 -12.61 0.37 -24.35
N LEU A 108 -12.37 -0.08 -23.10
CA LEU A 108 -11.80 -1.40 -22.82
C LEU A 108 -12.92 -2.44 -22.75
N THR A 109 -12.62 -3.66 -23.18
CA THR A 109 -13.51 -4.83 -23.02
C THR A 109 -13.64 -5.23 -21.55
N GLN A 110 -14.63 -6.08 -21.23
CA GLN A 110 -14.79 -6.62 -19.86
C GLN A 110 -13.54 -7.36 -19.39
N ASP A 111 -12.94 -8.16 -20.28
CA ASP A 111 -11.73 -8.94 -19.98
C ASP A 111 -10.51 -8.03 -19.74
N GLN A 112 -10.36 -6.98 -20.54
CA GLN A 112 -9.29 -5.99 -20.35
C GLN A 112 -9.43 -5.25 -19.02
N ARG A 113 -10.65 -4.84 -18.64
CA ARG A 113 -10.89 -4.17 -17.35
C ARG A 113 -10.60 -5.10 -16.18
N PHE A 114 -10.97 -6.37 -16.29
CA PHE A 114 -10.57 -7.38 -15.31
C PHE A 114 -9.04 -7.46 -15.20
N ASP A 115 -8.34 -7.56 -16.34
CA ASP A 115 -6.88 -7.74 -16.38
C ASP A 115 -6.09 -6.53 -15.85
N VAL A 116 -6.62 -5.32 -16.04
CA VAL A 116 -6.05 -4.09 -15.46
C VAL A 116 -5.89 -4.21 -13.94
N TYR A 117 -6.91 -4.73 -13.26
CA TYR A 117 -6.90 -4.88 -11.80
C TYR A 117 -6.33 -6.22 -11.34
N ALA A 118 -6.58 -7.31 -12.08
CA ALA A 118 -6.03 -8.62 -11.76
C ALA A 118 -4.51 -8.68 -11.86
N SER A 119 -3.90 -7.90 -12.78
CA SER A 119 -2.44 -7.75 -12.82
C SER A 119 -1.87 -6.97 -11.61
N MET A 120 -2.66 -6.10 -10.95
CA MET A 120 -2.25 -5.51 -9.67
C MET A 120 -2.27 -6.55 -8.56
N VAL A 121 -3.28 -7.44 -8.55
CA VAL A 121 -3.28 -8.60 -7.66
C VAL A 121 -2.04 -9.44 -7.95
N GLU A 122 -1.69 -9.75 -9.20
CA GLU A 122 -0.50 -10.54 -9.60
C GLU A 122 0.79 -10.11 -8.89
N VAL A 123 1.02 -8.80 -8.74
CA VAL A 123 2.25 -8.28 -8.15
C VAL A 123 2.13 -7.88 -6.67
N ARG A 124 0.90 -7.64 -6.16
CA ARG A 124 0.67 -7.17 -4.78
C ARG A 124 0.07 -8.23 -3.85
N GLY A 125 -0.64 -9.21 -4.40
CA GLY A 125 -1.28 -10.31 -3.70
C GLY A 125 -0.31 -11.41 -3.24
N ASN A 126 -0.81 -12.30 -2.40
CA ASN A 126 -0.14 -13.54 -2.02
C ASN A 126 -0.61 -14.72 -2.89
N ARG A 127 0.00 -15.89 -2.67
CA ARG A 127 -0.36 -17.12 -3.38
C ARG A 127 -1.84 -17.49 -3.26
N ASP A 128 -2.43 -17.31 -2.09
CA ASP A 128 -3.83 -17.64 -1.85
C ASP A 128 -4.78 -16.75 -2.68
N ALA A 129 -4.43 -15.48 -2.89
CA ALA A 129 -5.18 -14.58 -3.79
C ALA A 129 -5.11 -15.05 -5.26
N PHE A 130 -3.95 -15.54 -5.72
CA PHE A 130 -3.81 -16.11 -7.06
C PHE A 130 -4.61 -17.39 -7.23
N ASP A 131 -4.50 -18.30 -6.25
CA ASP A 131 -5.22 -19.56 -6.27
C ASP A 131 -6.74 -19.32 -6.20
N ALA A 132 -7.20 -18.34 -5.42
CA ALA A 132 -8.61 -17.94 -5.37
C ALA A 132 -9.12 -17.47 -6.75
N LEU A 133 -8.43 -16.53 -7.42
CA LEU A 133 -8.83 -16.07 -8.76
C LEU A 133 -8.84 -17.21 -9.79
N ARG A 134 -7.89 -18.15 -9.69
CA ARG A 134 -7.80 -19.31 -10.58
C ARG A 134 -8.93 -20.32 -10.35
N ASN A 135 -9.36 -20.49 -9.10
CA ASN A 135 -10.42 -21.43 -8.70
C ASN A 135 -11.83 -20.85 -8.82
N GLY A 136 -11.94 -19.61 -9.32
CA GLY A 136 -13.21 -18.92 -9.53
C GLY A 136 -13.84 -18.30 -8.29
N ASP A 137 -13.03 -18.14 -7.24
CA ASP A 137 -13.37 -17.36 -6.07
C ASP A 137 -13.24 -15.86 -6.35
N SER A 138 -14.08 -15.08 -5.68
CA SER A 138 -14.01 -13.63 -5.72
C SER A 138 -12.84 -13.15 -4.86
N VAL A 139 -11.99 -12.30 -5.42
CA VAL A 139 -10.89 -11.63 -4.73
C VAL A 139 -11.17 -10.13 -4.69
N ILE A 140 -10.87 -9.51 -3.55
CA ILE A 140 -11.09 -8.10 -3.31
C ILE A 140 -9.73 -7.40 -3.39
N LEU A 141 -9.65 -6.32 -4.16
CA LEU A 141 -8.48 -5.44 -4.27
C LEU A 141 -8.85 -4.06 -3.73
N GLY A 142 -8.14 -3.59 -2.70
CA GLY A 142 -8.21 -2.22 -2.22
C GLY A 142 -7.02 -1.41 -2.75
N LEU A 143 -7.31 -0.32 -3.44
CA LEU A 143 -6.34 0.68 -3.89
C LEU A 143 -6.47 1.90 -2.99
N ARG A 144 -5.51 2.05 -2.07
CA ARG A 144 -5.46 3.15 -1.11
C ARG A 144 -4.74 4.35 -1.70
N LYS A 145 -5.41 5.48 -1.68
CA LYS A 145 -4.81 6.79 -1.80
C LYS A 145 -4.52 7.30 -0.40
N GLU A 146 -3.23 7.52 -0.12
CA GLU A 146 -2.81 8.04 1.18
C GLU A 146 -3.37 9.45 1.41
N THR A 147 -4.25 9.57 2.40
CA THR A 147 -4.95 10.81 2.74
C THR A 147 -4.97 10.97 4.26
N SER A 148 -4.78 12.21 4.74
CA SER A 148 -4.79 12.50 6.18
C SER A 148 -6.12 12.16 6.85
N THR A 149 -6.08 11.73 8.11
CA THR A 149 -7.28 11.43 8.92
C THR A 149 -8.17 12.65 9.16
N VAL A 150 -7.61 13.87 9.09
CA VAL A 150 -8.37 15.12 9.22
C VAL A 150 -8.98 15.58 7.90
N ALA A 151 -8.64 14.92 6.80
CA ALA A 151 -9.30 15.15 5.53
C ALA A 151 -10.80 14.91 5.70
N ALA A 152 -11.56 15.71 4.98
CA ALA A 152 -12.99 15.54 4.81
C ALA A 152 -13.26 15.58 3.33
N MET A 153 -14.40 15.03 2.95
CA MET A 153 -14.89 15.17 1.60
C MET A 153 -14.92 16.66 1.26
N ASP A 154 -13.98 17.11 0.44
CA ASP A 154 -14.06 18.37 -0.31
C ASP A 154 -14.37 17.99 -1.76
N ASP A 155 -15.47 17.25 -1.99
CA ASP A 155 -15.83 16.80 -3.34
C ASP A 155 -16.86 17.74 -3.99
N PRO A 156 -16.47 18.57 -4.98
CA PRO A 156 -17.40 19.41 -5.73
C PRO A 156 -18.38 18.60 -6.62
N ARG A 157 -18.20 17.27 -6.75
CA ARG A 157 -19.03 16.36 -7.55
C ARG A 157 -20.19 15.74 -6.76
N ILE A 158 -20.46 16.17 -5.52
CA ILE A 158 -21.69 15.82 -4.80
C ILE A 158 -22.63 17.04 -4.83
N PRO A 159 -23.53 17.15 -5.82
CA PRO A 159 -24.52 18.22 -5.85
C PRO A 159 -25.37 18.18 -4.57
N GLY A 160 -25.27 19.23 -3.76
CA GLY A 160 -26.08 19.39 -2.54
C GLY A 160 -25.44 18.95 -1.23
N ALA A 161 -24.14 18.58 -1.20
CA ALA A 161 -23.41 18.45 0.07
C ALA A 161 -23.43 19.81 0.78
N HIS A 162 -24.13 19.91 1.91
CA HIS A 162 -24.20 21.16 2.67
C HIS A 162 -22.83 21.47 3.29
N GLU A 163 -22.47 22.74 3.52
CA GLU A 163 -21.24 23.14 4.25
C GLU A 163 -21.04 22.41 5.60
N ARG A 164 -22.12 21.88 6.17
CA ARG A 164 -22.11 21.08 7.40
C ARG A 164 -21.66 19.63 7.21
N GLU A 165 -21.49 19.16 5.97
CA GLU A 165 -21.18 17.78 5.58
C GLU A 165 -19.74 17.63 5.04
N LEU A 166 -19.04 18.77 4.89
CA LEU A 166 -17.60 18.90 4.60
C LEU A 166 -16.78 19.04 5.91
N ARG A 167 -17.25 18.47 7.03
CA ARG A 167 -16.62 18.67 8.35
C ARG A 167 -15.29 17.90 8.39
N ARG A 168 -14.17 18.61 8.62
CA ARG A 168 -12.85 18.01 8.86
C ARG A 168 -12.94 16.78 9.77
N GLY A 169 -12.30 15.69 9.34
CA GLY A 169 -12.22 14.45 10.10
C GLY A 169 -13.42 13.51 9.95
N THR A 170 -14.22 13.61 8.89
CA THR A 170 -15.27 12.64 8.53
C THR A 170 -14.82 11.61 7.47
N GLY A 171 -13.58 11.70 6.99
CA GLY A 171 -13.04 10.84 5.94
C GLY A 171 -13.41 11.27 4.53
N VAL A 172 -12.77 10.65 3.54
CA VAL A 172 -12.94 10.92 2.10
C VAL A 172 -13.18 9.59 1.39
N TYR A 173 -14.11 9.57 0.44
CA TYR A 173 -14.33 8.41 -0.42
C TYR A 173 -13.51 8.51 -1.71
N ASP A 174 -12.18 8.47 -1.61
CA ASP A 174 -11.22 8.63 -2.70
C ASP A 174 -10.40 7.38 -3.02
N ASP A 175 -10.71 6.26 -2.36
CA ASP A 175 -10.14 4.95 -2.66
C ASP A 175 -11.02 4.17 -3.64
N HIS A 176 -10.40 3.18 -4.29
CA HIS A 176 -11.12 2.18 -5.08
C HIS A 176 -11.08 0.82 -4.39
N ILE A 177 -12.25 0.19 -4.23
CA ILE A 177 -12.34 -1.23 -3.87
C ILE A 177 -12.92 -2.00 -5.05
N VAL A 178 -12.15 -2.93 -5.58
CA VAL A 178 -12.47 -3.73 -6.76
C VAL A 178 -12.72 -5.18 -6.34
N VAL A 179 -13.74 -5.81 -6.92
CA VAL A 179 -14.00 -7.25 -6.77
C VAL A 179 -13.76 -7.92 -8.12
N LEU A 180 -12.94 -8.98 -8.12
CA LEU A 180 -12.52 -9.72 -9.30
C LEU A 180 -12.93 -11.18 -9.15
N ARG A 181 -13.46 -11.79 -10.20
CA ARG A 181 -13.80 -13.22 -10.22
C ARG A 181 -13.68 -13.78 -11.63
N LYS A 182 -13.20 -15.01 -11.79
CA LYS A 182 -13.42 -15.82 -13.00
C LYS A 182 -14.55 -16.80 -12.72
N ASP A 183 -15.57 -16.89 -13.57
CA ASP A 183 -16.57 -17.94 -13.38
C ASP A 183 -16.07 -19.29 -13.93
N MET A 184 -16.89 -20.34 -13.75
CA MET A 184 -16.55 -21.71 -14.17
C MET A 184 -16.38 -21.86 -15.68
N ASP A 185 -16.97 -20.97 -16.48
CA ASP A 185 -16.85 -20.94 -17.93
C ASP A 185 -15.62 -20.14 -18.39
N GLY A 186 -14.89 -19.56 -17.43
CA GLY A 186 -13.72 -18.72 -17.68
C GLY A 186 -14.03 -17.25 -17.95
N ASN A 187 -15.30 -16.84 -17.86
CA ASN A 187 -15.66 -15.42 -18.06
C ASN A 187 -15.13 -14.59 -16.90
N ARG A 188 -14.55 -13.44 -17.23
CA ARG A 188 -13.92 -12.54 -16.28
C ARG A 188 -14.93 -11.51 -15.79
N HIS A 189 -15.23 -11.50 -14.51
CA HIS A 189 -16.16 -10.57 -13.86
C HIS A 189 -15.40 -9.59 -12.99
N TRP A 190 -15.77 -8.32 -13.06
CA TRP A 190 -15.20 -7.28 -12.23
C TRP A 190 -16.28 -6.30 -11.78
N PHE A 191 -16.10 -5.72 -10.61
CA PHE A 191 -16.89 -4.62 -10.06
C PHE A 191 -15.96 -3.63 -9.37
N ILE A 192 -16.24 -2.34 -9.46
CA ILE A 192 -15.50 -1.29 -8.76
C ILE A 192 -16.48 -0.45 -7.92
N ALA A 193 -16.18 -0.31 -6.64
CA ALA A 193 -16.66 0.78 -5.81
C ALA A 193 -15.62 1.90 -5.87
N ASP A 194 -15.91 2.96 -6.63
CA ASP A 194 -15.04 4.11 -6.82
C ASP A 194 -15.23 5.20 -5.75
N ARG A 195 -16.11 4.95 -4.79
CA ARG A 195 -16.24 5.73 -3.55
C ARG A 195 -16.04 4.81 -2.35
N ALA A 196 -14.79 4.44 -2.12
CA ALA A 196 -14.37 3.71 -0.95
C ALA A 196 -13.38 4.53 -0.10
N ASN A 197 -13.14 4.07 1.13
CA ASN A 197 -12.22 4.67 2.07
C ASN A 197 -11.55 3.58 2.91
N THR A 198 -10.24 3.61 2.99
CA THR A 198 -9.38 2.66 3.70
C THR A 198 -8.62 3.32 4.87
N GLU A 199 -8.87 4.62 5.08
CA GLU A 199 -8.31 5.43 6.16
C GLU A 199 -9.27 5.54 7.36
N PRO A 200 -8.76 5.69 8.59
CA PRO A 200 -9.60 6.04 9.71
C PRO A 200 -9.90 7.54 9.70
N THR A 201 -10.90 7.95 10.49
CA THR A 201 -11.35 9.34 10.53
C THR A 201 -11.02 10.02 11.86
N ALA A 202 -10.52 11.26 11.80
CA ALA A 202 -10.05 11.99 12.98
C ALA A 202 -11.13 12.23 14.04
N GLN A 203 -12.43 12.15 13.70
CA GLN A 203 -13.51 12.18 14.69
C GLN A 203 -13.43 11.06 15.74
N TYR A 204 -12.66 9.99 15.48
CA TYR A 204 -12.39 8.91 16.43
C TYR A 204 -10.99 8.96 17.05
N ASP A 205 -10.18 9.95 16.68
CA ASP A 205 -8.85 10.12 17.24
C ASP A 205 -8.92 10.66 18.67
N ALA A 206 -8.05 10.16 19.56
CA ALA A 206 -7.95 10.67 20.91
C ALA A 206 -7.33 12.07 20.97
N HIS A 207 -6.43 12.42 20.05
CA HIS A 207 -5.82 13.74 19.91
C HIS A 207 -6.82 14.82 19.47
N ALA A 208 -7.90 14.44 18.78
CA ALA A 208 -8.97 15.36 18.41
C ALA A 208 -9.89 15.74 19.58
N ARG A 209 -9.73 15.13 20.76
CA ARG A 209 -10.53 15.41 21.96
C ARG A 209 -10.44 16.89 22.34
N PRO A 210 -11.58 17.59 22.59
CA PRO A 210 -11.55 18.98 23.04
C PRO A 210 -10.74 19.17 24.34
N ALA A 211 -9.61 19.87 24.25
CA ALA A 211 -8.71 20.23 25.33
C ALA A 211 -7.94 21.52 24.98
N PRO A 212 -7.42 22.29 25.95
CA PRO A 212 -6.57 23.45 25.68
C PRO A 212 -5.36 23.09 24.81
N GLY A 213 -5.00 23.94 23.84
CA GLY A 213 -3.90 23.72 22.91
C GLY A 213 -4.26 22.86 21.69
N ARG A 214 -5.47 22.28 21.63
CA ARG A 214 -5.93 21.55 20.44
C ARG A 214 -6.06 22.47 19.23
N GLU A 215 -6.43 23.72 19.46
CA GLU A 215 -6.52 24.79 18.46
C GLU A 215 -5.23 25.00 17.65
N ASP A 216 -4.08 24.61 18.21
CA ASP A 216 -2.77 24.73 17.56
C ASP A 216 -2.37 23.45 16.78
N THR A 217 -3.25 22.45 16.74
CA THR A 217 -3.02 21.16 16.06
C THR A 217 -3.84 21.04 14.76
N VAL A 218 -3.54 20.00 13.97
CA VAL A 218 -4.33 19.64 12.77
C VAL A 218 -5.82 19.37 13.08
N TYR A 219 -6.16 19.09 14.35
CA TYR A 219 -7.50 18.74 14.82
C TYR A 219 -8.37 19.91 15.27
N ALA A 220 -7.90 21.16 15.16
CA ALA A 220 -8.59 22.34 15.68
C ALA A 220 -10.10 22.38 15.34
N ASN A 221 -10.45 21.97 14.12
CA ASN A 221 -11.81 22.01 13.58
C ASN A 221 -12.49 20.63 13.48
N VAL A 222 -11.92 19.58 14.09
CA VAL A 222 -12.50 18.25 14.06
C VAL A 222 -13.63 18.13 15.09
N GLN A 223 -14.78 17.64 14.62
CA GLN A 223 -15.89 17.29 15.50
C GLN A 223 -15.65 15.91 16.11
N TRP A 224 -14.99 15.90 17.26
CA TRP A 224 -14.70 14.68 18.00
C TRP A 224 -15.96 13.93 18.46
N ARG A 225 -15.94 12.60 18.35
CA ARG A 225 -17.00 11.70 18.83
C ARG A 225 -16.58 10.96 20.09
N ARG A 226 -15.59 10.08 19.96
CA ARG A 226 -15.07 9.22 21.03
C ARG A 226 -13.71 8.69 20.63
N PRO A 227 -12.81 8.34 21.56
CA PRO A 227 -11.55 7.74 21.18
C PRO A 227 -11.79 6.29 20.73
N GLN A 228 -11.09 5.90 19.67
CA GLN A 228 -10.91 4.51 19.23
C GLN A 228 -9.43 4.31 18.97
N GLY A 229 -8.92 3.12 19.26
CA GLY A 229 -7.49 2.84 19.14
C GLY A 229 -6.93 2.05 20.30
N GLU A 230 -5.63 1.85 20.27
CA GLU A 230 -4.84 1.19 21.31
C GLU A 230 -3.64 2.07 21.64
N ARG A 231 -3.12 1.96 22.86
CA ARG A 231 -1.91 2.69 23.27
C ARG A 231 -0.70 1.90 22.75
N ALA A 232 -0.20 2.26 21.58
CA ALA A 232 0.95 1.58 21.00
C ALA A 232 2.23 1.98 21.72
N ASN A 233 2.53 3.27 21.84
CA ASN A 233 3.79 3.77 22.41
C ASN A 233 3.79 3.84 23.96
N ASN A 234 2.85 3.16 24.62
CA ASN A 234 2.64 3.14 26.08
C ASN A 234 2.36 4.51 26.73
N ASP A 235 1.89 5.49 25.95
CA ASP A 235 1.52 6.79 26.49
C ASP A 235 0.08 6.83 27.05
N ALA A 236 -0.35 8.04 27.40
CA ALA A 236 -1.68 8.31 27.93
C ALA A 236 -2.79 8.44 26.85
N ILE A 237 -2.48 8.34 25.55
CA ILE A 237 -3.38 8.65 24.45
C ILE A 237 -3.58 7.40 23.56
N PRO A 238 -4.81 6.90 23.37
CA PRO A 238 -5.03 5.81 22.41
C PRO A 238 -4.76 6.25 20.97
N ASP A 239 -3.95 5.49 20.25
CA ASP A 239 -3.54 5.76 18.88
C ASP A 239 -4.53 5.15 17.90
N LEU A 240 -5.05 5.98 17.00
CA LEU A 240 -5.93 5.55 15.92
C LEU A 240 -5.15 4.62 14.99
N GLY A 241 -5.82 3.63 14.41
CA GLY A 241 -5.14 2.59 13.62
C GLY A 241 -5.84 2.26 12.32
N ARG A 242 -5.06 1.81 11.34
CA ARG A 242 -5.53 1.35 10.04
C ARG A 242 -4.89 0.02 9.65
N MET A 243 -5.54 -0.73 8.77
CA MET A 243 -4.90 -1.91 8.16
C MET A 243 -3.70 -1.45 7.33
N ALA A 244 -2.53 -2.08 7.50
CA ALA A 244 -1.39 -1.86 6.61
C ALA A 244 -1.65 -2.48 5.23
N GLU A 245 -0.80 -2.17 4.24
CA GLU A 245 -0.79 -2.93 2.99
C GLU A 245 -0.57 -4.42 3.25
N GLY A 246 -1.16 -5.29 2.42
CA GLY A 246 -0.96 -6.73 2.53
C GLY A 246 -2.11 -7.55 1.95
N SER A 247 -2.00 -8.87 2.13
CA SER A 247 -3.05 -9.83 1.80
C SER A 247 -3.69 -10.39 3.07
N PHE A 248 -5.01 -10.43 3.08
CA PHE A 248 -5.83 -10.79 4.23
C PHE A 248 -6.85 -11.84 3.83
N GLU A 249 -6.91 -12.95 4.56
CA GLU A 249 -8.08 -13.81 4.49
C GLU A 249 -9.23 -13.20 5.30
N MET A 250 -10.38 -13.03 4.66
CA MET A 250 -11.58 -12.42 5.20
C MET A 250 -12.72 -13.43 5.31
N LEU A 251 -13.58 -13.28 6.30
CA LEU A 251 -14.81 -14.07 6.46
C LEU A 251 -16.02 -13.17 6.69
N ARG A 252 -17.20 -13.73 6.41
CA ARG A 252 -18.50 -13.07 6.63
C ARG A 252 -18.70 -12.68 8.09
N SER A 253 -19.04 -11.43 8.32
CA SER A 253 -19.43 -10.90 9.62
C SER A 253 -20.63 -9.98 9.48
N THR A 254 -20.90 -9.22 10.53
CA THR A 254 -21.93 -8.19 10.54
C THR A 254 -21.38 -6.88 11.08
N HIS A 255 -21.91 -5.77 10.58
CA HIS A 255 -21.68 -4.43 11.10
C HIS A 255 -23.02 -3.75 11.37
N PRO A 256 -23.21 -3.09 12.53
CA PRO A 256 -24.43 -2.32 12.76
C PRO A 256 -24.50 -1.08 11.85
N ALA A 257 -25.46 -1.01 10.95
CA ALA A 257 -25.66 0.13 10.06
C ALA A 257 -27.13 0.57 10.08
N ARG A 258 -27.39 1.86 10.41
CA ARG A 258 -28.69 2.56 10.22
C ARG A 258 -29.94 1.74 10.60
N GLY A 259 -29.98 1.23 11.82
CA GLY A 259 -31.13 0.46 12.33
C GLY A 259 -31.17 -1.01 11.92
N ASN A 260 -30.23 -1.47 11.09
CA ASN A 260 -29.93 -2.87 10.90
C ASN A 260 -28.72 -3.27 11.75
N ALA A 261 -28.95 -4.02 12.83
CA ALA A 261 -27.87 -4.51 13.69
C ALA A 261 -26.97 -5.56 13.01
N ASN A 262 -27.44 -6.15 11.90
CA ASN A 262 -26.84 -7.31 11.25
C ASN A 262 -26.53 -7.05 9.77
N ASP A 263 -26.18 -5.81 9.40
CA ASP A 263 -25.78 -5.54 8.02
C ASP A 263 -24.54 -6.37 7.67
N PHE A 264 -24.50 -6.92 6.46
CA PHE A 264 -23.39 -7.79 6.05
C PHE A 264 -22.07 -7.01 6.15
N SER A 265 -21.00 -7.66 6.58
CA SER A 265 -19.65 -7.10 6.50
C SER A 265 -18.63 -8.22 6.28
N LEU A 266 -17.40 -7.85 5.95
CA LEU A 266 -16.26 -8.77 5.99
C LEU A 266 -15.32 -8.39 7.12
N ARG A 267 -14.57 -9.35 7.67
CA ARG A 267 -13.50 -9.10 8.66
C ARG A 267 -12.37 -10.10 8.49
N PRO A 268 -11.14 -9.80 8.95
CA PRO A 268 -10.06 -10.78 8.98
C PRO A 268 -10.46 -12.05 9.73
N THR A 269 -10.00 -13.20 9.24
CA THR A 269 -10.27 -14.47 9.92
C THR A 269 -9.50 -14.58 11.24
N PRO A 270 -10.00 -15.35 12.23
CA PRO A 270 -9.24 -15.64 13.44
C PRO A 270 -7.86 -16.22 13.15
N GLU A 271 -7.75 -17.04 12.10
CA GLU A 271 -6.49 -17.60 11.61
C GLU A 271 -5.57 -16.48 11.12
N GLN A 272 -6.06 -15.56 10.29
CA GLN A 272 -5.30 -14.37 9.87
C GLN A 272 -4.88 -13.48 11.06
N SER A 273 -5.76 -13.29 12.05
CA SER A 273 -5.47 -12.50 13.26
C SER A 273 -4.57 -13.20 14.29
N SER A 274 -4.22 -14.47 14.09
CA SER A 274 -3.32 -15.22 14.99
C SER A 274 -2.04 -15.71 14.31
N ALA A 275 -1.98 -15.66 12.98
CA ALA A 275 -0.84 -16.12 12.19
C ALA A 275 0.46 -15.37 12.51
N PRO A 276 1.64 -16.00 12.46
CA PRO A 276 2.92 -15.31 12.70
C PRO A 276 3.18 -14.11 11.79
N ARG A 277 2.72 -14.18 10.52
CA ARG A 277 2.89 -13.13 9.50
C ARG A 277 1.99 -11.90 9.69
N ASN A 278 1.28 -11.81 10.80
CA ASN A 278 0.36 -10.70 11.04
C ASN A 278 0.93 -9.59 11.92
N ALA A 279 2.22 -9.67 12.29
CA ALA A 279 2.88 -8.76 13.21
C ALA A 279 2.88 -7.30 12.73
N ASP A 280 2.89 -7.08 11.41
CA ASP A 280 3.10 -5.77 10.80
C ASP A 280 1.92 -5.30 9.93
N LEU A 281 0.72 -5.79 10.24
CA LEU A 281 -0.48 -5.60 9.41
C LEU A 281 -1.42 -4.49 9.91
N VAL A 282 -0.99 -3.71 10.91
CA VAL A 282 -1.68 -2.52 11.42
C VAL A 282 -0.66 -1.39 11.55
N GLN A 283 -1.05 -0.20 11.08
CA GLN A 283 -0.31 1.05 11.30
C GLN A 283 -1.11 1.93 12.26
N ARG A 284 -0.41 2.67 13.12
CA ARG A 284 -0.99 3.57 14.12
C ARG A 284 -0.34 4.95 14.05
N ASP A 285 -1.18 5.96 14.15
CA ASP A 285 -0.79 7.38 14.26
C ASP A 285 -0.44 7.64 15.72
N THR A 286 0.83 7.39 16.06
CA THR A 286 1.37 7.46 17.43
C THR A 286 1.91 8.85 17.78
N ASN A 287 2.17 9.68 16.78
CA ASN A 287 2.59 11.07 16.97
C ASN A 287 1.39 12.05 16.94
N GLY A 288 0.22 11.58 16.51
CA GLY A 288 -1.03 12.32 16.46
C GLY A 288 -1.03 13.40 15.38
N ASP A 289 -0.30 13.26 14.28
CA ASP A 289 -0.25 14.27 13.22
C ASP A 289 -1.32 14.09 12.13
N GLY A 290 -2.11 13.02 12.23
CA GLY A 290 -3.17 12.68 11.29
C GLY A 290 -2.66 11.98 10.04
N TRP A 291 -1.42 11.49 10.02
CA TRP A 291 -0.83 10.66 9.00
C TRP A 291 -0.30 9.37 9.62
N PHE A 292 -0.06 8.37 8.76
CA PHE A 292 0.57 7.11 9.17
C PHE A 292 1.87 7.03 8.40
N THR A 293 2.97 7.34 9.05
CA THR A 293 4.29 7.48 8.44
C THR A 293 5.35 6.70 9.22
N GLN A 294 6.59 6.79 8.77
CA GLN A 294 7.72 6.18 9.46
C GLN A 294 8.06 6.92 10.77
N ASP A 295 7.55 8.15 10.93
CA ASP A 295 7.73 8.96 12.14
C ASP A 295 6.83 8.47 13.28
N ASP A 296 5.93 7.53 13.00
CA ASP A 296 5.14 6.79 13.99
C ASP A 296 5.97 5.73 14.69
N ILE A 297 6.74 6.16 15.69
CA ILE A 297 7.56 5.29 16.50
C ILE A 297 6.69 4.26 17.23
N ASP A 298 7.03 2.99 17.04
CA ASP A 298 6.23 1.85 17.48
C ASP A 298 4.80 1.85 16.90
N GLY A 299 4.53 2.48 15.77
CA GLY A 299 3.21 2.51 15.12
C GLY A 299 2.80 1.19 14.45
N ILE A 300 3.74 0.29 14.19
CA ILE A 300 3.50 -1.01 13.56
C ILE A 300 3.00 -2.03 14.58
N ARG A 301 1.83 -2.62 14.32
CA ARG A 301 1.14 -3.52 15.25
C ARG A 301 0.55 -4.74 14.58
N ARG A 302 0.31 -5.74 15.42
CA ARG A 302 -0.32 -6.99 15.03
C ARG A 302 -1.77 -6.76 14.56
N LEU A 303 -2.17 -7.44 13.48
CA LEU A 303 -3.57 -7.49 13.08
C LEU A 303 -4.45 -8.10 14.17
N ASN A 304 -5.61 -7.47 14.37
CA ASN A 304 -6.69 -8.01 15.18
C ASN A 304 -7.98 -8.13 14.35
N ASN A 305 -9.04 -8.65 14.95
CA ASN A 305 -10.30 -8.91 14.28
C ASN A 305 -11.32 -7.76 14.36
N SER A 306 -10.87 -6.55 14.75
CA SER A 306 -11.74 -5.37 14.87
C SER A 306 -11.98 -4.66 13.53
N PHE A 307 -11.07 -4.81 12.59
CA PHE A 307 -11.16 -4.27 11.24
C PHE A 307 -12.23 -4.98 10.41
N LYS A 308 -12.98 -4.21 9.62
CA LYS A 308 -14.06 -4.72 8.78
C LYS A 308 -14.09 -4.01 7.42
N ILE A 309 -14.73 -4.65 6.44
CA ILE A 309 -15.24 -3.97 5.24
C ILE A 309 -16.75 -3.82 5.41
N HIS A 310 -17.27 -2.58 5.43
CA HIS A 310 -18.71 -2.32 5.62
C HIS A 310 -19.20 -1.05 4.89
N ALA A 311 -20.50 -0.79 4.89
CA ALA A 311 -21.05 0.47 4.41
C ALA A 311 -20.71 1.62 5.38
N GLY A 312 -20.29 2.76 4.85
CA GLY A 312 -20.31 4.02 5.61
C GLY A 312 -21.64 4.78 5.43
N SER A 313 -21.66 6.05 5.80
CA SER A 313 -22.76 6.98 5.54
C SER A 313 -22.48 7.85 4.31
N PRO A 314 -23.50 8.45 3.67
CA PRO A 314 -23.32 9.28 2.48
C PRO A 314 -22.34 10.44 2.65
N HIS A 315 -22.16 10.91 3.88
CA HIS A 315 -21.32 12.08 4.18
C HIS A 315 -20.33 11.85 5.32
N ASN A 316 -20.09 10.59 5.68
CA ASN A 316 -19.17 10.23 6.74
C ASN A 316 -18.79 8.78 6.53
N THR A 317 -17.50 8.48 6.47
CA THR A 317 -17.06 7.10 6.29
C THR A 317 -17.39 6.26 7.53
N ASP A 318 -17.63 6.91 8.67
CA ASP A 318 -17.96 6.31 9.98
C ASP A 318 -16.91 5.27 10.42
N SER A 319 -15.66 5.45 9.95
CA SER A 319 -14.57 4.51 10.16
C SER A 319 -13.58 4.97 11.22
N ALA A 320 -13.31 4.08 12.19
CA ALA A 320 -12.19 4.18 13.12
C ALA A 320 -11.02 3.24 12.75
N GLY A 321 -10.91 2.88 11.47
CA GLY A 321 -9.88 1.98 10.94
C GLY A 321 -10.41 0.92 9.97
N CYS A 322 -11.74 0.77 9.87
CA CYS A 322 -12.39 -0.12 8.91
C CYS A 322 -12.33 0.41 7.47
N GLN A 323 -12.51 -0.50 6.51
CA GLN A 323 -12.62 -0.16 5.11
C GLN A 323 -14.10 0.07 4.83
N THR A 324 -14.42 1.18 4.21
CA THR A 324 -15.81 1.59 4.06
C THR A 324 -16.12 1.92 2.63
N ILE A 325 -17.30 1.50 2.19
CA ILE A 325 -17.80 1.74 0.85
C ILE A 325 -19.00 2.66 0.99
N HIS A 326 -19.11 3.65 0.11
CA HIS A 326 -20.22 4.56 0.11
C HIS A 326 -21.54 3.78 -0.03
N PRO A 327 -22.59 4.09 0.75
CA PRO A 327 -23.81 3.28 0.81
C PRO A 327 -24.57 3.14 -0.52
N GLY A 328 -24.34 4.07 -1.45
CA GLY A 328 -24.88 4.02 -2.83
C GLY A 328 -24.12 3.11 -3.81
N GLU A 329 -23.09 2.38 -3.37
CA GLU A 329 -22.37 1.32 -4.11
C GLU A 329 -22.30 0.00 -3.33
N TYR A 330 -22.63 0.03 -2.04
CA TYR A 330 -22.48 -1.12 -1.16
C TYR A 330 -23.32 -2.34 -1.58
N PRO A 331 -24.59 -2.21 -2.01
CA PRO A 331 -25.38 -3.36 -2.46
C PRO A 331 -24.73 -4.10 -3.64
N GLU A 332 -24.23 -3.38 -4.64
CA GLU A 332 -23.56 -3.94 -5.80
C GLU A 332 -22.21 -4.56 -5.43
N PHE A 333 -21.47 -3.94 -4.51
CA PHE A 333 -20.26 -4.52 -3.93
C PHE A 333 -20.56 -5.89 -3.29
N ILE A 334 -21.59 -5.97 -2.43
CA ILE A 334 -21.97 -7.24 -1.80
C ILE A 334 -22.42 -8.28 -2.84
N SER A 335 -23.17 -7.86 -3.87
CA SER A 335 -23.55 -8.75 -4.96
C SER A 335 -22.34 -9.31 -5.70
N ALA A 336 -21.30 -8.50 -5.92
CA ALA A 336 -20.07 -8.94 -6.56
C ALA A 336 -19.26 -9.89 -5.66
N VAL A 337 -19.10 -9.57 -4.37
CA VAL A 337 -18.43 -10.42 -3.37
C VAL A 337 -19.09 -11.79 -3.26
N LEU A 338 -20.43 -11.84 -3.32
CA LEU A 338 -21.22 -13.07 -3.24
C LEU A 338 -21.45 -13.74 -4.60
N GLY A 339 -20.72 -13.33 -5.64
CA GLY A 339 -20.88 -13.87 -6.99
C GLY A 339 -20.66 -15.37 -7.07
N ASN A 340 -19.74 -15.93 -6.26
CA ASN A 340 -19.64 -17.37 -6.02
C ASN A 340 -20.44 -17.75 -4.76
N PRO A 341 -21.60 -18.44 -4.88
CA PRO A 341 -22.44 -18.77 -3.73
C PRO A 341 -21.82 -19.83 -2.80
N GLN A 342 -20.81 -20.57 -3.27
CA GLN A 342 -20.10 -21.57 -2.47
C GLN A 342 -18.94 -20.96 -1.67
N GLN A 343 -18.52 -19.75 -2.01
CA GLN A 343 -17.40 -19.07 -1.36
C GLN A 343 -17.81 -18.63 0.05
N THR A 344 -16.99 -19.00 1.03
CA THR A 344 -17.19 -18.66 2.45
C THR A 344 -16.05 -17.83 3.05
N ARG A 345 -14.95 -17.72 2.31
CA ARG A 345 -13.75 -16.95 2.65
C ARG A 345 -13.28 -16.17 1.42
N TRP A 346 -12.77 -14.97 1.63
CA TRP A 346 -12.34 -14.06 0.55
C TRP A 346 -10.91 -13.62 0.79
N GLN A 347 -10.11 -13.56 -0.27
CA GLN A 347 -8.81 -12.92 -0.22
C GLN A 347 -9.00 -11.42 -0.47
N TYR A 348 -8.43 -10.60 0.40
CA TYR A 348 -8.40 -9.14 0.27
C TYR A 348 -6.96 -8.67 0.15
N VAL A 349 -6.63 -8.06 -0.98
CA VAL A 349 -5.31 -7.47 -1.24
C VAL A 349 -5.45 -5.96 -1.09
N LEU A 350 -4.77 -5.36 -0.12
CA LEU A 350 -4.72 -3.92 0.09
C LEU A 350 -3.33 -3.42 -0.30
N THR A 351 -3.28 -2.44 -1.19
CA THR A 351 -2.04 -1.76 -1.59
C THR A 351 -2.30 -0.27 -1.65
N SER A 352 -1.35 0.55 -1.21
CA SER A 352 -1.37 1.96 -1.55
C SER A 352 -1.05 2.11 -3.04
N THR A 353 -1.37 3.29 -3.57
CA THR A 353 -1.11 3.65 -4.96
C THR A 353 0.09 4.59 -5.07
N ASP A 354 0.72 4.66 -6.25
CA ASP A 354 1.87 5.54 -6.50
C ASP A 354 1.65 6.96 -5.96
N GLY A 355 2.61 7.46 -5.18
CA GLY A 355 2.53 8.73 -4.45
C GLY A 355 2.23 8.60 -2.95
N GLY A 356 2.09 7.39 -2.41
CA GLY A 356 1.90 7.15 -0.98
C GLY A 356 3.15 7.43 -0.13
N LEU A 357 2.94 7.96 1.09
CA LEU A 357 3.98 8.46 2.01
C LEU A 357 4.81 7.36 2.71
N LEU A 358 4.47 6.08 2.53
CA LEU A 358 5.21 4.97 3.12
C LEU A 358 5.67 3.97 2.05
N HIS A 359 6.99 3.87 1.91
CA HIS A 359 7.62 2.81 1.14
C HIS A 359 7.65 1.52 1.98
N ALA A 360 6.91 0.51 1.50
CA ALA A 360 7.03 -0.93 1.77
C ALA A 360 7.84 -1.33 3.02
N VAL A 361 7.14 -1.49 4.16
CA VAL A 361 7.64 -2.29 5.28
C VAL A 361 7.11 -3.71 5.11
N GLY A 362 7.99 -4.71 4.98
CA GLY A 362 7.64 -6.12 5.26
C GLY A 362 7.51 -7.11 4.08
N ARG A 363 8.15 -6.90 2.92
CA ARG A 363 8.31 -7.97 1.92
C ARG A 363 9.69 -8.62 1.99
N GLU A 364 9.84 -9.56 2.92
CA GLU A 364 10.88 -10.59 2.85
C GLU A 364 10.24 -11.96 2.53
N ASP A 365 10.67 -12.53 1.39
CA ASP A 365 10.77 -13.94 1.04
C ASP A 365 9.62 -14.92 1.32
N GLY A 366 8.67 -14.93 0.38
CA GLY A 366 7.76 -16.06 0.14
C GLY A 366 8.36 -17.22 -0.68
N GLN A 367 9.69 -17.33 -0.80
CA GLN A 367 10.34 -18.43 -1.52
C GLN A 367 11.55 -18.99 -0.76
N ARG A 368 11.29 -19.76 0.29
CA ARG A 368 12.15 -20.90 0.64
C ARG A 368 11.34 -22.17 0.52
N ILE A 369 11.60 -22.89 -0.58
CA ILE A 369 11.20 -24.27 -0.75
C ILE A 369 11.93 -25.08 0.33
N GLU A 370 11.21 -25.51 1.36
CA GLU A 370 11.66 -26.58 2.24
C GLU A 370 11.75 -27.87 1.40
N GLN A 371 12.97 -28.20 0.98
CA GLN A 371 13.28 -29.57 0.61
C GLN A 371 13.39 -30.39 1.91
N PRO A 372 12.67 -31.53 2.04
CA PRO A 372 12.85 -32.40 3.18
C PRO A 372 14.14 -33.19 3.00
N GLN A 373 15.10 -33.03 3.91
CA GLN A 373 16.19 -33.98 4.07
C GLN A 373 16.24 -34.53 5.51
N PRO A 374 16.61 -35.82 5.65
CA PRO A 374 16.14 -36.67 6.73
C PRO A 374 16.96 -36.52 8.01
N ALA A 375 16.30 -36.82 9.13
CA ALA A 375 16.88 -36.87 10.46
C ALA A 375 18.12 -37.77 10.55
N ALA A 376 19.17 -37.26 11.18
CA ALA A 376 20.17 -38.08 11.87
C ALA A 376 20.77 -37.29 13.05
N ASP A 377 20.69 -37.92 14.21
CA ASP A 377 21.21 -37.52 15.52
C ASP A 377 22.71 -37.17 15.53
N GLY A 378 23.12 -36.33 16.48
CA GLY A 378 24.52 -36.30 16.93
C GLY A 378 24.97 -35.03 17.64
N LEU A 379 24.88 -35.04 18.98
CA LEU A 379 25.53 -34.14 19.92
C LEU A 379 27.05 -34.03 19.68
N GLN A 380 27.66 -32.84 19.82
CA GLN A 380 28.67 -32.54 20.86
C GLN A 380 29.33 -31.16 20.74
N GLU A 381 29.51 -30.56 21.91
CA GLU A 381 30.28 -29.37 22.27
C GLU A 381 31.76 -29.45 21.85
N THR A 382 32.41 -28.31 21.56
CA THR A 382 33.45 -27.70 22.42
C THR A 382 34.29 -26.60 21.74
N ARG A 383 34.49 -25.54 22.53
CA ARG A 383 35.73 -24.75 22.77
C ARG A 383 36.22 -23.66 21.81
N ALA A 384 36.46 -22.53 22.49
CA ALA A 384 37.18 -21.32 22.12
C ALA A 384 38.70 -21.44 22.39
N ASP A 385 39.39 -20.33 22.11
CA ASP A 385 40.76 -19.92 22.47
C ASP A 385 41.84 -20.31 21.41
N ASP A 386 42.83 -19.50 21.01
CA ASP A 386 43.30 -18.18 21.46
C ASP A 386 44.37 -17.61 20.47
N HIS A 387 44.79 -16.35 20.71
CA HIS A 387 46.07 -15.69 20.33
C HIS A 387 46.11 -14.59 19.23
N ALA A 388 45.89 -13.34 19.66
CA ALA A 388 46.88 -12.23 19.85
C ALA A 388 48.19 -12.18 19.02
N VAL A 389 48.88 -11.07 18.67
CA VAL A 389 48.84 -9.58 18.78
C VAL A 389 50.09 -9.06 18.02
N GLY A 390 50.08 -7.84 17.43
CA GLY A 390 51.33 -7.03 17.29
C GLY A 390 51.40 -5.88 16.25
N HIS A 391 51.14 -4.64 16.71
CA HIS A 391 51.79 -3.30 16.45
C HIS A 391 52.22 -2.86 15.02
N ARG A 392 52.17 -1.58 14.55
CA ARG A 392 52.02 -0.22 15.13
C ARG A 392 51.74 0.83 14.00
N ALA A 393 51.21 2.00 14.40
CA ALA A 393 50.84 3.25 13.67
C ALA A 393 51.91 3.83 12.71
N ASP A 394 51.67 4.76 11.77
CA ASP A 394 50.66 5.84 11.64
C ASP A 394 50.68 6.43 10.21
N ALA A 395 49.54 6.96 9.70
CA ALA A 395 49.38 8.04 8.69
C ALA A 395 48.09 7.87 7.84
N GLY A 396 47.01 8.55 8.27
CA GLY A 396 46.00 9.15 7.37
C GLY A 396 45.05 8.22 6.61
N ALA A 397 44.04 7.67 7.29
CA ALA A 397 42.77 7.26 6.66
C ALA A 397 41.62 7.20 7.69
N LEU A 398 40.47 7.73 7.27
CA LEU A 398 39.19 7.96 7.94
C LEU A 398 38.69 6.81 8.85
N PRO A 399 37.98 7.07 9.98
CA PRO A 399 37.21 6.04 10.64
C PRO A 399 35.88 5.81 9.91
N HIS A 400 35.96 4.94 8.90
CA HIS A 400 34.85 4.19 8.34
C HIS A 400 34.28 3.24 9.41
N SER A 401 33.13 3.54 10.01
CA SER A 401 32.50 2.53 10.89
C SER A 401 30.99 2.59 11.11
N VAL A 402 30.20 3.55 10.60
CA VAL A 402 28.72 3.43 10.64
C VAL A 402 28.10 3.55 9.26
N ALA A 403 28.57 4.50 8.44
CA ALA A 403 28.15 4.63 7.04
C ALA A 403 28.47 3.37 6.23
N ASP A 404 29.63 2.74 6.42
CA ASP A 404 30.00 1.50 5.75
C ASP A 404 29.17 0.30 6.23
N ARG A 405 28.78 0.28 7.52
CA ARG A 405 27.87 -0.75 8.06
C ARG A 405 26.44 -0.57 7.55
N TYR A 406 25.98 0.68 7.48
CA TYR A 406 24.69 1.03 6.91
C TYR A 406 24.65 0.69 5.42
N LEU A 407 25.67 1.09 4.65
CA LEU A 407 25.78 0.80 3.22
C LEU A 407 25.91 -0.71 2.97
N ALA A 408 26.72 -1.44 3.75
CA ALA A 408 26.81 -2.89 3.64
C ALA A 408 25.47 -3.57 3.96
N ALA A 409 24.74 -3.10 4.98
CA ALA A 409 23.42 -3.62 5.34
C ALA A 409 22.36 -3.33 4.27
N VAL A 410 22.38 -2.14 3.67
CA VAL A 410 21.53 -1.78 2.54
C VAL A 410 21.86 -2.63 1.31
N MET A 411 23.15 -2.84 1.01
CA MET A 411 23.59 -3.67 -0.12
C MET A 411 23.31 -5.16 0.08
N SER A 412 23.27 -5.64 1.33
CA SER A 412 22.95 -7.04 1.64
C SER A 412 21.47 -7.30 1.87
N GLY A 413 20.62 -6.26 1.84
CA GLY A 413 19.20 -6.36 2.16
C GLY A 413 18.92 -6.68 3.64
N ASP A 414 19.89 -6.48 4.54
CA ASP A 414 19.69 -6.71 5.99
C ASP A 414 19.10 -5.44 6.62
N SER A 415 17.78 -5.31 6.47
CA SER A 415 16.99 -4.16 6.96
C SER A 415 17.21 -3.92 8.46
N ALA A 416 17.33 -4.99 9.24
CA ALA A 416 17.55 -4.90 10.68
C ALA A 416 18.97 -4.39 11.01
N ALA A 417 19.98 -4.73 10.22
CA ALA A 417 21.33 -4.17 10.37
C ALA A 417 21.41 -2.71 9.93
N ALA A 418 20.66 -2.33 8.89
CA ALA A 418 20.57 -0.94 8.44
C ALA A 418 19.92 -0.06 9.52
N ASP A 419 18.80 -0.51 10.11
CA ASP A 419 18.13 0.20 11.21
C ASP A 419 19.01 0.32 12.46
N ARG A 420 19.74 -0.74 12.82
CA ARG A 420 20.71 -0.69 13.93
C ARG A 420 21.81 0.33 13.65
N ALA A 421 22.37 0.36 12.44
CA ALA A 421 23.42 1.31 12.07
C ALA A 421 22.89 2.75 12.03
N ALA A 422 21.68 2.99 11.52
CA ALA A 422 21.05 4.30 11.52
C ALA A 422 20.74 4.79 12.94
N THR A 423 20.22 3.91 13.81
CA THR A 423 19.95 4.22 15.22
C THR A 423 21.25 4.51 15.99
N GLU A 424 22.32 3.78 15.70
CA GLU A 424 23.65 4.01 16.28
C GLU A 424 24.21 5.37 15.84
N PHE A 425 24.05 5.75 14.57
CA PHE A 425 24.43 7.07 14.05
C PHE A 425 23.62 8.20 14.70
N ALA A 426 22.30 8.10 14.75
CA ALA A 426 21.43 9.11 15.36
C ALA A 426 21.78 9.36 16.84
N ARG A 427 22.26 8.33 17.54
CA ARG A 427 22.71 8.43 18.94
C ARG A 427 24.18 8.83 19.09
N SER A 428 24.94 8.97 18.01
CA SER A 428 26.34 9.38 18.05
C SER A 428 26.48 10.89 18.32
N ALA A 429 27.70 11.34 18.62
CA ALA A 429 27.95 12.77 18.80
C ALA A 429 27.76 13.52 17.47
N GLU A 430 28.18 12.91 16.37
CA GLU A 430 28.06 13.41 15.00
C GLU A 430 26.59 13.48 14.55
N GLY A 431 25.78 12.46 14.86
CA GLY A 431 24.34 12.48 14.54
C GLY A 431 23.61 13.62 15.24
N ARG A 432 23.87 13.83 16.54
CA ARG A 432 23.31 14.97 17.31
C ARG A 432 23.82 16.33 16.83
N GLU A 433 25.06 16.42 16.37
CA GLU A 433 25.60 17.67 15.81
C GLU A 433 24.93 18.04 14.49
N MET A 434 24.66 17.03 13.64
CA MET A 434 23.95 17.18 12.38
C MET A 434 22.48 17.57 12.59
N GLU A 435 21.81 16.96 13.56
CA GLU A 435 20.45 17.32 13.99
C GLU A 435 20.40 18.79 14.46
N ALA A 436 21.29 19.19 15.36
CA ALA A 436 21.39 20.58 15.84
C ALA A 436 21.73 21.58 14.72
N GLN A 437 22.45 21.15 13.67
CA GLN A 437 22.70 21.97 12.49
C GLN A 437 21.44 22.13 11.63
N GLY A 438 20.67 21.05 11.45
CA GLY A 438 19.39 21.07 10.76
C GLY A 438 18.37 22.00 11.42
N GLU A 439 18.22 21.91 12.75
CA GLU A 439 17.34 22.81 13.52
C GLU A 439 17.74 24.29 13.38
N ARG A 440 19.04 24.59 13.38
CA ARG A 440 19.54 25.96 13.16
C ARG A 440 19.20 26.48 11.75
N TRP A 441 19.30 25.63 10.73
CA TRP A 441 18.91 26.02 9.37
C TRP A 441 17.40 26.21 9.23
N LEU A 442 16.60 25.34 9.85
CA LEU A 442 15.14 25.48 9.87
C LEU A 442 14.71 26.80 10.53
N ALA A 443 15.31 27.13 11.69
CA ALA A 443 15.05 28.39 12.39
C ALA A 443 15.44 29.62 11.56
N GLN A 444 16.57 29.56 10.83
CA GLN A 444 16.99 30.64 9.92
C GLN A 444 16.02 30.80 8.74
N HIS A 445 15.53 29.68 8.19
CA HIS A 445 14.58 29.70 7.09
C HIS A 445 13.26 30.36 7.52
N GLN A 446 12.68 29.90 8.63
CA GLN A 446 11.44 30.45 9.19
C GLN A 446 11.58 31.95 9.53
N ALA A 447 12.72 32.37 10.09
CA ALA A 447 12.97 33.79 10.36
C ALA A 447 13.00 34.64 9.07
N SER A 448 13.56 34.10 7.98
CA SER A 448 13.59 34.80 6.69
C SER A 448 12.20 34.89 6.03
N GLU A 449 11.38 33.85 6.14
CA GLU A 449 9.99 33.87 5.66
C GLU A 449 9.12 34.86 6.44
N HIS A 450 9.31 34.96 7.76
CA HIS A 450 8.62 35.95 8.59
C HIS A 450 9.03 37.38 8.24
N ALA A 451 10.33 37.65 7.99
CA ALA A 451 10.77 38.97 7.54
C ALA A 451 10.17 39.33 6.17
N THR A 452 10.14 38.38 5.24
CA THR A 452 9.61 38.60 3.88
C THR A 452 8.09 38.83 3.86
N SER A 453 7.36 38.19 4.78
CA SER A 453 5.91 38.38 4.91
C SER A 453 5.55 39.71 5.59
N GLN A 454 6.36 40.19 6.55
CA GLN A 454 6.19 41.51 7.17
C GLN A 454 6.48 42.65 6.18
N ASP A 455 7.52 42.52 5.36
CA ASP A 455 7.82 43.52 4.31
C ASP A 455 6.68 43.59 3.27
N ARG A 456 6.03 42.47 2.94
CA ARG A 456 4.86 42.44 2.04
C ARG A 456 3.61 43.08 2.65
N GLN A 457 3.48 43.10 3.98
CA GLN A 457 2.37 43.75 4.66
C GLN A 457 2.56 45.27 4.82
N MET A 458 3.80 45.77 4.82
CA MET A 458 4.08 47.22 4.87
C MET A 458 4.02 47.93 3.50
N VAL A 459 3.85 47.18 2.41
CA VAL A 459 3.76 47.71 1.03
C VAL A 459 2.30 47.70 0.49
N ARG A 460 1.32 47.36 1.33
CA ARG A 460 -0.12 47.55 1.07
C ARG A 460 -0.66 48.65 1.98
#